data_AF-A0A0Q6MEH6-F1
#
_entry.id   AF-A0A0Q6MEH6-F1
#
_cell.length_a   1.000
_cell.length_b   1.000
_cell.length_c   1.000
_cell.angle_alpha   90.00
_cell.angle_beta   90.00
_cell.angle_gamma   90.00
#
_symmetry.space_group_name_H-M   'P 1'
#
loop_
_entity.id
_entity.type
_entity.pdbx_description
1 polymer ?
#
loop_
_entity_poly.entity_id
_entity_poly.type
_entity_poly.pdbx_seq_one_letter_code
_entity_poly.pdbx_strand_id
1 'polypeptide(L)'
;MVAGTTHAQPRSFVVAPDGTDRAVGTLEAPLRTLDAAVQRVKPGDTIELRAGTYDGAVIRNPGTEDAWITLRAHAKERAVIQGTGRGPAIYFYHRTCDEEAPKGTVCQPMYWEVRGLEVRGSADGQEEGYTVKIDTPRVRLVDNDLCCSRADVVKLVRTADDVEILHNRIHHPAAKIGDNAQGVDIVGADRTRVAFNHVHDIPSIGLYAKGNSRNTVFEFNRVERTWSNAIMLGQETDDDRLVDGPYETYDGVIRDNVVSEVGWACLATSSSLRARIHHNTCWNTGLLTHGSVLVSNESEIHQGGTDVAITNNLIVGGSKLPFIRITSDAMSDARTLVIDRNVYATRSGAPGLFSWEDKRVEKVGLERWRDATGLDRHSVVLPSVEGLFVDMQSLQPKAGGVAWDAKLIAEPAVAGCPPRAVVGARAACPVEGVGPRP
;
A
#
# COMPACT_ATOMS: atom_id res chain seq x y z
N MET A 1 40.63 -9.73 -20.41
CA MET A 1 40.43 -8.28 -20.24
C MET A 1 38.94 -8.02 -20.34
N VAL A 2 38.28 -7.69 -19.22
CA VAL A 2 36.88 -7.26 -19.23
C VAL A 2 36.91 -5.80 -19.69
N ALA A 3 36.29 -5.51 -20.83
CA ALA A 3 36.12 -4.15 -21.31
C ALA A 3 35.24 -3.40 -20.30
N GLY A 4 35.84 -2.49 -19.54
CA GLY A 4 35.09 -1.59 -18.67
C GLY A 4 34.17 -0.73 -19.52
N THR A 5 32.86 -0.83 -19.29
CA THR A 5 31.89 0.10 -19.85
C THR A 5 32.17 1.48 -19.26
N THR A 6 32.73 2.38 -20.07
CA THR A 6 32.80 3.80 -19.72
C THR A 6 31.38 4.36 -19.73
N HIS A 7 30.70 4.35 -18.58
CA HIS A 7 29.46 5.11 -18.43
C HIS A 7 29.78 6.60 -18.55
N ALA A 8 29.02 7.30 -19.39
CA ALA A 8 29.07 8.74 -19.44
C ALA A 8 28.71 9.30 -18.05
N GLN A 9 29.41 10.36 -17.61
CA GLN A 9 29.14 10.98 -16.32
C GLN A 9 27.66 11.40 -16.22
N PRO A 10 26.97 11.10 -15.10
CA PRO A 10 25.61 11.55 -14.84
C PRO A 10 25.42 13.04 -15.12
N ARG A 11 24.31 13.39 -15.78
CA ARG A 11 23.94 14.77 -16.10
C ARG A 11 22.66 15.16 -15.37
N SER A 12 22.56 16.45 -15.05
CA SER A 12 21.31 17.07 -14.62
C SER A 12 20.65 17.82 -15.78
N PHE A 13 19.38 17.55 -16.02
CA PHE A 13 18.52 18.30 -16.94
C PHE A 13 17.57 19.19 -16.14
N VAL A 14 17.79 20.49 -16.17
CA VAL A 14 16.91 21.48 -15.54
C VAL A 14 15.73 21.78 -16.48
N VAL A 15 14.53 21.76 -15.93
CA VAL A 15 13.28 22.09 -16.63
C VAL A 15 12.60 23.24 -15.92
N ALA A 16 12.20 24.29 -16.66
CA ALA A 16 11.59 25.50 -16.11
C ALA A 16 10.45 25.99 -17.02
N PRO A 17 9.36 26.60 -16.48
CA PRO A 17 8.24 27.04 -17.30
C PRO A 17 8.60 28.11 -18.35
N ASP A 18 9.63 28.90 -18.07
CA ASP A 18 10.18 29.94 -18.95
C ASP A 18 11.31 29.44 -19.88
N GLY A 19 11.61 28.14 -19.83
CA GLY A 19 12.62 27.50 -20.67
C GLY A 19 12.19 27.28 -22.12
N THR A 20 13.02 26.56 -22.88
CA THR A 20 12.69 26.12 -24.24
C THR A 20 13.17 24.70 -24.49
N ASP A 21 12.36 23.88 -25.16
CA ASP A 21 12.74 22.51 -25.49
C ASP A 21 13.88 22.44 -26.53
N ARG A 22 14.33 23.58 -27.08
CA ARG A 22 15.57 23.66 -27.89
C ARG A 22 16.83 23.83 -27.04
N ALA A 23 16.69 24.13 -25.75
CA ALA A 23 17.82 24.36 -24.87
C ALA A 23 18.54 23.04 -24.54
N VAL A 24 19.73 23.16 -23.97
CA VAL A 24 20.57 22.02 -23.58
C VAL A 24 20.13 21.39 -22.25
N GLY A 25 19.34 22.10 -21.43
CA GLY A 25 18.86 21.63 -20.14
C GLY A 25 19.77 21.95 -18.96
N THR A 26 20.52 23.05 -19.01
CA THR A 26 21.29 23.56 -17.86
C THR A 26 20.45 24.56 -17.05
N LEU A 27 20.96 25.00 -15.90
CA LEU A 27 20.27 26.00 -15.08
C LEU A 27 20.08 27.34 -15.83
N GLU A 28 21.07 27.73 -16.64
CA GLU A 28 21.06 28.96 -17.44
C GLU A 28 20.28 28.82 -18.77
N ALA A 29 20.11 27.58 -19.23
CA ALA A 29 19.39 27.25 -20.46
C ALA A 29 18.49 26.02 -20.23
N PRO A 30 17.40 26.18 -19.46
CA PRO A 30 16.54 25.07 -19.06
C PRO A 30 15.64 24.60 -20.20
N LEU A 31 15.27 23.31 -20.17
CA LEU A 31 14.18 22.78 -20.97
C LEU A 31 12.85 23.35 -20.51
N ARG A 32 11.82 23.33 -21.35
CA ARG A 32 10.49 23.83 -20.98
C ARG A 32 9.59 22.74 -20.42
N THR A 33 9.64 21.55 -21.02
CA THR A 33 8.69 20.47 -20.74
C THR A 33 9.37 19.27 -20.08
N LEU A 34 8.61 18.57 -19.23
CA LEU A 34 9.04 17.30 -18.64
C LEU A 34 9.29 16.24 -19.72
N ASP A 35 8.40 16.14 -20.71
CA ASP A 35 8.52 15.20 -21.82
C ASP A 35 9.85 15.37 -22.59
N ALA A 36 10.27 16.61 -22.89
CA ALA A 36 11.55 16.86 -23.54
C ALA A 36 12.75 16.39 -22.70
N ALA A 37 12.68 16.44 -21.37
CA ALA A 37 13.72 15.93 -20.50
C ALA A 37 13.71 14.39 -20.44
N VAL A 38 12.53 13.78 -20.28
CA VAL A 38 12.33 12.32 -20.27
C VAL A 38 12.90 11.68 -21.54
N GLN A 39 12.72 12.30 -22.71
CA GLN A 39 13.25 11.79 -23.97
C GLN A 39 14.79 11.86 -24.10
N ARG A 40 15.48 12.61 -23.24
CA ARG A 40 16.93 12.87 -23.34
C ARG A 40 17.77 12.17 -22.28
N VAL A 41 17.17 11.88 -21.13
CA VAL A 41 17.89 11.26 -20.02
C VAL A 41 18.36 9.84 -20.36
N LYS A 42 19.54 9.52 -19.84
CA LYS A 42 20.22 8.24 -19.94
C LYS A 42 20.39 7.65 -18.54
N PRO A 43 20.77 6.36 -18.42
CA PRO A 43 21.03 5.77 -17.10
C PRO A 43 21.95 6.64 -16.23
N GLY A 44 21.52 6.89 -14.99
CA GLY A 44 22.21 7.72 -14.01
C GLY A 44 21.88 9.22 -14.06
N ASP A 45 21.22 9.71 -15.11
CA ASP A 45 20.87 11.13 -15.22
C ASP A 45 19.76 11.55 -14.21
N THR A 46 19.69 12.85 -13.94
CA THR A 46 18.67 13.46 -13.09
C THR A 46 17.90 14.53 -13.87
N ILE A 47 16.56 14.55 -13.73
CA ILE A 47 15.70 15.64 -14.15
C ILE A 47 15.37 16.49 -12.93
N GLU A 48 15.61 17.80 -13.01
CA GLU A 48 15.34 18.76 -11.95
C GLU A 48 14.28 19.77 -12.41
N LEU A 49 13.09 19.69 -11.84
CA LEU A 49 11.99 20.61 -12.11
C LEU A 49 12.12 21.86 -11.23
N ARG A 50 12.26 23.03 -11.84
CA ARG A 50 12.10 24.33 -11.17
C ARG A 50 10.66 24.53 -10.70
N ALA A 51 10.43 25.56 -9.90
CA ALA A 51 9.09 25.94 -9.46
C ALA A 51 8.18 26.20 -10.67
N GLY A 52 7.02 25.55 -10.69
CA GLY A 52 6.09 25.64 -11.80
C GLY A 52 5.14 24.47 -11.89
N THR A 53 4.28 24.52 -12.90
CA THR A 53 3.36 23.45 -13.26
C THR A 53 3.75 22.89 -14.61
N TYR A 54 3.86 21.58 -14.72
CA TYR A 54 4.27 20.86 -15.92
C TYR A 54 3.22 19.82 -16.29
N ASP A 55 3.01 19.61 -17.58
CA ASP A 55 2.24 18.47 -18.04
C ASP A 55 2.94 17.15 -17.65
N GLY A 56 2.11 16.11 -17.49
CA GLY A 56 2.54 14.73 -17.30
C GLY A 56 3.41 14.16 -18.43
N ALA A 57 3.96 12.97 -18.23
CA ALA A 57 4.82 12.31 -19.21
C ALA A 57 4.67 10.78 -19.23
N VAL A 58 4.90 10.20 -20.41
CA VAL A 58 5.03 8.76 -20.58
C VAL A 58 6.51 8.39 -20.67
N ILE A 59 6.97 7.64 -19.68
CA ILE A 59 8.35 7.24 -19.48
C ILE A 59 8.56 5.84 -20.08
N ARG A 60 9.51 5.72 -21.01
CA ARG A 60 9.78 4.49 -21.77
C ARG A 60 11.26 4.07 -21.78
N ASN A 61 12.15 5.01 -21.48
CA ASN A 61 13.59 4.80 -21.47
C ASN A 61 14.03 4.29 -20.09
N PRO A 62 14.74 3.17 -20.00
CA PRO A 62 15.20 2.63 -18.74
C PRO A 62 16.52 3.26 -18.28
N GLY A 63 16.72 3.30 -16.96
CA GLY A 63 18.04 3.34 -16.33
C GLY A 63 18.68 1.96 -16.29
N THR A 64 19.57 1.75 -15.31
CA THR A 64 20.20 0.44 -15.03
C THR A 64 20.28 0.23 -13.52
N GLU A 65 20.54 -1.01 -13.10
CA GLU A 65 20.65 -1.38 -11.67
C GLU A 65 21.63 -0.48 -10.90
N ASP A 66 22.78 -0.16 -11.49
CA ASP A 66 23.82 0.70 -10.90
C ASP A 66 23.66 2.19 -11.23
N ALA A 67 22.68 2.56 -12.06
CA ALA A 67 22.49 3.92 -12.56
C ALA A 67 21.01 4.22 -12.81
N TRP A 68 20.29 4.44 -11.71
CA TRP A 68 18.88 4.84 -11.72
C TRP A 68 18.72 6.25 -12.28
N ILE A 69 17.62 6.48 -12.99
CA ILE A 69 17.24 7.82 -13.44
C ILE A 69 16.36 8.46 -12.37
N THR A 70 16.66 9.70 -11.98
CA THR A 70 15.93 10.41 -10.92
C THR A 70 15.14 11.58 -11.48
N LEU A 71 13.86 11.69 -11.16
CA LEU A 71 13.02 12.86 -11.40
C LEU A 71 12.69 13.54 -10.06
N ARG A 72 13.10 14.79 -9.89
CA ARG A 72 12.93 15.53 -8.63
C ARG A 72 12.70 17.03 -8.83
N ALA A 73 12.31 17.71 -7.78
CA ALA A 73 12.34 19.17 -7.73
C ALA A 73 13.78 19.71 -7.64
N HIS A 74 14.07 20.80 -8.36
CA HIS A 74 15.32 21.54 -8.24
C HIS A 74 15.38 22.25 -6.88
N ALA A 75 16.44 22.03 -6.11
CA ALA A 75 16.69 22.73 -4.83
C ALA A 75 15.50 22.78 -3.85
N LYS A 76 14.63 21.75 -3.84
CA LYS A 76 13.38 21.69 -3.04
C LYS A 76 12.35 22.77 -3.38
N GLU A 77 12.44 23.38 -4.57
CA GLU A 77 11.39 24.23 -5.12
C GLU A 77 10.07 23.47 -5.25
N ARG A 78 8.94 24.18 -5.27
CA ARG A 78 7.62 23.54 -5.47
C ARG A 78 7.34 23.34 -6.95
N ALA A 79 7.62 22.14 -7.46
CA ALA A 79 7.24 21.71 -8.80
C ALA A 79 6.00 20.81 -8.74
N VAL A 80 5.02 21.09 -9.61
CA VAL A 80 3.78 20.33 -9.73
C VAL A 80 3.72 19.67 -11.11
N ILE A 81 3.55 18.36 -11.15
CA ILE A 81 3.16 17.65 -12.37
C ILE A 81 1.64 17.56 -12.38
N GLN A 82 1.01 18.10 -13.41
CA GLN A 82 -0.43 18.15 -13.58
C GLN A 82 -0.84 17.25 -14.74
N GLY A 83 -1.59 16.20 -14.44
CA GLY A 83 -2.26 15.39 -15.45
C GLY A 83 -3.26 16.25 -16.21
N THR A 84 -3.14 16.25 -17.54
CA THR A 84 -4.05 16.92 -18.47
C THR A 84 -4.61 15.87 -19.42
N GLY A 85 -5.92 15.62 -19.36
CA GLY A 85 -6.59 14.64 -20.22
C GLY A 85 -7.12 13.39 -19.52
N ARG A 86 -7.26 12.30 -20.30
CA ARG A 86 -8.01 11.09 -19.91
C ARG A 86 -7.20 10.03 -19.16
N GLY A 87 -5.88 10.00 -19.37
CA GLY A 87 -4.98 8.97 -18.85
C GLY A 87 -4.16 9.41 -17.63
N PRO A 88 -3.13 8.64 -17.26
CA PRO A 88 -2.30 8.91 -16.10
C PRO A 88 -1.43 10.16 -16.26
N ALA A 89 -1.10 10.84 -15.14
CA ALA A 89 -0.16 11.97 -15.17
C ALA A 89 1.29 11.50 -15.38
N ILE A 90 1.73 10.42 -14.72
CA ILE A 90 3.00 9.76 -14.99
C ILE A 90 2.72 8.31 -15.39
N TYR A 91 3.31 7.88 -16.51
CA TYR A 91 3.11 6.53 -17.02
C TYR A 91 4.43 5.82 -17.31
N PHE A 92 4.76 4.80 -16.52
CA PHE A 92 5.90 3.92 -16.80
C PHE A 92 5.46 2.78 -17.71
N TYR A 93 5.73 2.95 -19.01
CA TYR A 93 5.15 2.13 -20.06
C TYR A 93 6.22 1.38 -20.85
N HIS A 94 5.94 0.12 -21.15
CA HIS A 94 6.62 -0.64 -22.19
C HIS A 94 5.61 -1.48 -22.95
N ARG A 95 5.67 -1.52 -24.29
CA ARG A 95 4.64 -2.13 -25.15
C ARG A 95 4.35 -3.63 -24.94
N THR A 96 5.22 -4.32 -24.22
CA THR A 96 5.08 -5.76 -23.91
C THR A 96 4.67 -5.99 -22.46
N CYS A 97 4.43 -4.92 -21.71
CA CYS A 97 4.21 -4.91 -20.27
C CYS A 97 2.87 -4.25 -20.03
N ASP A 98 1.97 -5.00 -19.42
CA ASP A 98 0.65 -4.54 -19.03
C ASP A 98 -0.01 -5.63 -18.18
N GLU A 99 -1.22 -5.37 -17.70
CA GLU A 99 -2.08 -6.34 -17.01
C GLU A 99 -2.39 -7.58 -17.85
N GLU A 100 -2.54 -7.43 -19.17
CA GLU A 100 -2.86 -8.51 -20.12
C GLU A 100 -1.64 -9.27 -20.67
N ALA A 101 -0.42 -8.87 -20.32
CA ALA A 101 0.77 -9.56 -20.82
C ALA A 101 0.74 -11.09 -20.52
N PRO A 102 1.22 -11.96 -21.43
CA PRO A 102 1.20 -13.40 -21.19
C PRO A 102 1.94 -13.79 -19.90
N LYS A 103 1.51 -14.88 -19.27
CA LYS A 103 2.23 -15.47 -18.13
C LYS A 103 3.71 -15.69 -18.47
N GLY A 104 4.59 -15.32 -17.55
CA GLY A 104 6.04 -15.46 -17.72
C GLY A 104 6.69 -14.37 -18.58
N THR A 105 5.95 -13.33 -18.97
CA THR A 105 6.51 -12.15 -19.63
C THR A 105 7.59 -11.52 -18.75
N VAL A 106 8.81 -11.39 -19.30
CA VAL A 106 9.90 -10.64 -18.67
C VAL A 106 9.88 -9.22 -19.21
N CYS A 107 9.59 -8.27 -18.33
CA CYS A 107 9.49 -6.85 -18.67
C CYS A 107 10.80 -6.10 -18.49
N GLN A 108 11.03 -5.10 -19.34
CA GLN A 108 12.16 -4.16 -19.25
C GLN A 108 12.11 -3.46 -17.88
N PRO A 109 13.08 -3.68 -16.97
CA PRO A 109 13.13 -2.94 -15.73
C PRO A 109 13.50 -1.49 -15.98
N MET A 110 12.79 -0.57 -15.32
CA MET A 110 12.91 0.85 -15.57
C MET A 110 14.05 1.49 -14.79
N TYR A 111 14.30 1.09 -13.54
CA TYR A 111 15.29 1.74 -12.67
C TYR A 111 15.08 3.25 -12.60
N TRP A 112 13.86 3.66 -12.27
CA TRP A 112 13.45 5.06 -12.14
C TRP A 112 13.04 5.38 -10.71
N GLU A 113 13.43 6.55 -10.23
CA GLU A 113 12.95 7.14 -8.99
C GLU A 113 12.27 8.48 -9.28
N VAL A 114 11.02 8.62 -8.83
CA VAL A 114 10.31 9.90 -8.76
C VAL A 114 10.31 10.33 -7.30
N ARG A 115 10.90 11.49 -7.01
CA ARG A 115 11.11 11.91 -5.63
C ARG A 115 10.80 13.37 -5.34
N GLY A 116 10.13 13.61 -4.21
CA GLY A 116 9.97 14.95 -3.65
C GLY A 116 9.10 15.88 -4.49
N LEU A 117 8.15 15.33 -5.25
CA LEU A 117 7.29 16.08 -6.16
C LEU A 117 5.83 16.05 -5.74
N GLU A 118 5.10 17.09 -6.14
CA GLU A 118 3.64 17.06 -6.15
C GLU A 118 3.16 16.57 -7.52
N VAL A 119 2.43 15.46 -7.56
CA VAL A 119 1.86 14.90 -8.79
C VAL A 119 0.35 14.83 -8.63
N ARG A 120 -0.35 15.50 -9.53
CA ARG A 120 -1.81 15.56 -9.57
C ARG A 120 -2.31 14.82 -10.79
N GLY A 121 -3.22 13.88 -10.60
CA GLY A 121 -4.03 13.33 -11.68
C GLY A 121 -4.96 14.37 -12.30
N SER A 122 -5.76 13.92 -13.26
CA SER A 122 -6.80 14.71 -13.91
C SER A 122 -8.16 14.38 -13.33
N ALA A 123 -8.93 15.40 -12.92
CA ALA A 123 -10.33 15.23 -12.51
C ALA A 123 -11.23 14.80 -13.69
N ASP A 124 -10.82 15.15 -14.91
CA ASP A 124 -11.46 14.74 -16.17
C ASP A 124 -10.91 13.41 -16.71
N GLY A 125 -10.09 12.72 -15.91
CA GLY A 125 -9.61 11.37 -16.20
C GLY A 125 -10.76 10.42 -16.53
N GLN A 126 -10.46 9.31 -17.19
CA GLN A 126 -11.44 8.24 -17.42
C GLN A 126 -11.05 7.02 -16.57
N GLU A 127 -11.36 5.81 -17.03
CA GLU A 127 -11.05 4.56 -16.33
C GLU A 127 -9.55 4.41 -16.02
N GLU A 128 -8.67 4.90 -16.92
CA GLU A 128 -7.22 4.94 -16.70
C GLU A 128 -6.70 6.30 -16.20
N GLY A 129 -7.57 7.13 -15.64
CA GLY A 129 -7.27 8.49 -15.18
C GLY A 129 -6.49 8.54 -13.86
N TYR A 130 -5.40 7.77 -13.76
CA TYR A 130 -4.59 7.61 -12.54
C TYR A 130 -3.66 8.81 -12.26
N THR A 131 -3.10 8.91 -11.06
CA THR A 131 -2.00 9.87 -10.84
C THR A 131 -0.70 9.28 -11.39
N VAL A 132 -0.41 8.04 -11.05
CA VAL A 132 0.73 7.28 -11.58
C VAL A 132 0.27 5.89 -12.02
N LYS A 133 0.57 5.50 -13.26
CA LYS A 133 0.43 4.12 -13.75
C LYS A 133 1.81 3.50 -13.96
N ILE A 134 2.00 2.28 -13.47
CA ILE A 134 3.26 1.54 -13.56
C ILE A 134 2.99 0.17 -14.20
N ASP A 135 3.51 -0.01 -15.41
CA ASP A 135 3.43 -1.31 -16.10
C ASP A 135 4.70 -2.14 -15.95
N THR A 136 5.77 -1.54 -15.46
CA THR A 136 7.13 -2.04 -15.63
C THR A 136 7.84 -2.17 -14.29
N PRO A 137 8.81 -3.10 -14.16
CA PRO A 137 9.44 -3.35 -12.88
C PRO A 137 10.49 -2.30 -12.50
N ARG A 138 10.90 -2.30 -11.23
CA ARG A 138 11.98 -1.45 -10.67
C ARG A 138 11.69 0.05 -10.79
N VAL A 139 10.54 0.47 -10.26
CA VAL A 139 10.17 1.89 -10.11
C VAL A 139 10.07 2.23 -8.63
N ARG A 140 10.55 3.42 -8.26
CA ARG A 140 10.47 4.00 -6.92
C ARG A 140 9.66 5.29 -6.93
N LEU A 141 8.67 5.38 -6.06
CA LEU A 141 7.99 6.64 -5.72
C LEU A 141 8.37 7.01 -4.29
N VAL A 142 9.11 8.09 -4.09
CA VAL A 142 9.69 8.44 -2.78
C VAL A 142 9.38 9.87 -2.35
N ASP A 143 8.84 10.07 -1.15
CA ASP A 143 8.59 11.41 -0.58
C ASP A 143 7.74 12.35 -1.49
N ASN A 144 6.83 11.80 -2.30
CA ASN A 144 5.94 12.59 -3.15
C ASN A 144 4.61 12.92 -2.46
N ASP A 145 3.91 13.93 -2.98
CA ASP A 145 2.51 14.22 -2.69
C ASP A 145 1.65 13.86 -3.92
N LEU A 146 0.84 12.80 -3.84
CA LEU A 146 0.12 12.19 -4.95
C LEU A 146 -1.39 12.31 -4.73
N CYS A 147 -2.12 12.93 -5.67
CA CYS A 147 -3.56 13.15 -5.50
C CYS A 147 -4.34 13.33 -6.80
N CYS A 148 -5.66 13.53 -6.63
CA CYS A 148 -6.47 14.28 -7.58
C CYS A 148 -6.78 13.57 -8.91
N SER A 149 -6.52 12.26 -8.99
CA SER A 149 -6.93 11.38 -10.08
C SER A 149 -8.43 11.12 -10.10
N ARG A 150 -9.00 10.83 -11.27
CA ARG A 150 -10.38 10.35 -11.39
C ARG A 150 -10.54 8.90 -10.91
N ALA A 151 -9.52 8.08 -11.17
CA ALA A 151 -9.41 6.68 -10.77
C ALA A 151 -8.39 6.56 -9.62
N ASP A 152 -7.72 5.42 -9.51
CA ASP A 152 -6.71 5.15 -8.48
C ASP A 152 -5.60 6.20 -8.48
N VAL A 153 -5.07 6.51 -7.30
CA VAL A 153 -3.93 7.43 -7.23
C VAL A 153 -2.70 6.74 -7.83
N VAL A 154 -2.37 5.52 -7.38
CA VAL A 154 -1.30 4.72 -7.95
C VAL A 154 -1.82 3.36 -8.41
N LYS A 155 -1.59 3.03 -9.68
CA LYS A 155 -1.95 1.74 -10.29
C LYS A 155 -0.70 0.96 -10.69
N LEU A 156 -0.59 -0.27 -10.22
CA LEU A 156 0.38 -1.27 -10.66
C LEU A 156 -0.35 -2.42 -11.34
N VAL A 157 0.23 -2.92 -12.42
CA VAL A 157 -0.26 -4.10 -13.14
C VAL A 157 0.70 -5.28 -12.99
N ARG A 158 0.35 -6.43 -13.58
CA ARG A 158 0.99 -7.72 -13.30
C ARG A 158 2.48 -7.75 -13.60
N THR A 159 2.95 -6.91 -14.51
CA THR A 159 4.37 -6.83 -14.89
C THR A 159 5.18 -5.81 -14.08
N ALA A 160 4.56 -5.12 -13.11
CA ALA A 160 5.17 -4.07 -12.29
C ALA A 160 5.89 -4.62 -11.05
N ASP A 161 6.78 -5.60 -11.25
CA ASP A 161 7.51 -6.24 -10.14
C ASP A 161 8.54 -5.32 -9.49
N ASP A 162 8.89 -5.59 -8.23
CA ASP A 162 9.97 -4.90 -7.51
C ASP A 162 9.76 -3.36 -7.44
N VAL A 163 8.51 -2.92 -7.34
CA VAL A 163 8.13 -1.52 -7.17
C VAL A 163 8.09 -1.14 -5.69
N GLU A 164 8.68 0.01 -5.36
CA GLU A 164 8.67 0.55 -3.99
C GLU A 164 7.93 1.91 -3.95
N ILE A 165 6.94 2.03 -3.08
CA ILE A 165 6.18 3.25 -2.82
C ILE A 165 6.45 3.65 -1.37
N LEU A 166 7.35 4.64 -1.18
CA LEU A 166 7.96 4.94 0.10
C LEU A 166 7.73 6.40 0.52
N HIS A 167 7.31 6.62 1.77
CA HIS A 167 7.24 7.97 2.37
C HIS A 167 6.34 8.98 1.65
N ASN A 168 5.46 8.53 0.76
CA ASN A 168 4.57 9.42 0.01
C ASN A 168 3.36 9.82 0.86
N ARG A 169 2.77 10.95 0.51
CA ARG A 169 1.41 11.29 0.86
C ARG A 169 0.51 10.93 -0.32
N ILE A 170 -0.54 10.15 -0.10
CA ILE A 170 -1.44 9.63 -1.14
C ILE A 170 -2.87 9.97 -0.72
N HIS A 171 -3.55 10.85 -1.46
CA HIS A 171 -4.79 11.41 -0.94
C HIS A 171 -5.76 11.96 -1.98
N HIS A 172 -7.02 12.12 -1.57
CA HIS A 172 -8.05 12.89 -2.28
C HIS A 172 -8.04 12.71 -3.82
N PRO A 173 -8.25 11.49 -4.36
CA PRO A 173 -8.65 11.39 -5.74
C PRO A 173 -9.93 12.22 -5.96
N ALA A 174 -10.13 12.76 -7.16
CA ALA A 174 -11.30 13.52 -7.57
C ALA A 174 -12.56 12.64 -7.79
N ALA A 175 -12.54 11.39 -7.30
CA ALA A 175 -13.63 10.44 -7.39
C ALA A 175 -14.65 10.63 -6.25
N LYS A 176 -15.89 10.20 -6.47
CA LYS A 176 -16.93 10.24 -5.43
C LYS A 176 -16.74 9.09 -4.46
N ILE A 177 -17.25 9.26 -3.24
CA ILE A 177 -17.31 8.19 -2.24
C ILE A 177 -17.99 6.94 -2.85
N GLY A 178 -17.31 5.80 -2.79
CA GLY A 178 -17.75 4.52 -3.34
C GLY A 178 -17.36 4.26 -4.80
N ASP A 179 -16.82 5.24 -5.53
CA ASP A 179 -16.27 5.02 -6.87
C ASP A 179 -15.03 4.10 -6.81
N ASN A 180 -14.73 3.41 -7.92
CA ASN A 180 -13.51 2.63 -8.07
C ASN A 180 -12.28 3.56 -8.21
N ALA A 181 -11.76 4.04 -7.08
CA ALA A 181 -10.59 4.93 -7.01
C ALA A 181 -9.80 4.70 -5.72
N GLN A 182 -8.90 3.72 -5.74
CA GLN A 182 -8.06 3.34 -4.62
C GLN A 182 -6.90 4.32 -4.38
N GLY A 183 -6.30 4.25 -3.19
CA GLY A 183 -5.03 4.94 -2.94
C GLY A 183 -3.89 4.27 -3.71
N VAL A 184 -3.71 2.96 -3.50
CA VAL A 184 -2.82 2.11 -4.29
C VAL A 184 -3.55 0.84 -4.67
N ASP A 185 -3.68 0.58 -5.97
CA ASP A 185 -4.21 -0.68 -6.51
C ASP A 185 -3.10 -1.46 -7.24
N ILE A 186 -2.88 -2.70 -6.82
CA ILE A 186 -1.87 -3.61 -7.34
C ILE A 186 -2.57 -4.84 -7.89
N VAL A 187 -2.46 -5.07 -9.19
CA VAL A 187 -3.06 -6.21 -9.87
C VAL A 187 -1.98 -7.09 -10.46
N GLY A 188 -1.58 -8.13 -9.74
CA GLY A 188 -0.69 -9.20 -10.19
C GLY A 188 0.82 -9.00 -10.02
N ALA A 189 1.26 -7.84 -9.51
CA ALA A 189 2.69 -7.57 -9.36
C ALA A 189 3.33 -8.42 -8.24
N ASP A 190 4.63 -8.71 -8.39
CA ASP A 190 5.43 -9.45 -7.41
C ASP A 190 6.46 -8.55 -6.70
N ARG A 191 6.75 -8.86 -5.44
CA ARG A 191 7.77 -8.21 -4.59
C ARG A 191 7.59 -6.69 -4.50
N THR A 192 6.33 -6.24 -4.41
CA THR A 192 6.03 -4.82 -4.20
C THR A 192 6.12 -4.47 -2.73
N ARG A 193 6.57 -3.24 -2.46
CA ARG A 193 6.69 -2.72 -1.10
C ARG A 193 6.07 -1.34 -1.00
N VAL A 194 5.01 -1.23 -0.21
CA VAL A 194 4.32 0.02 0.06
C VAL A 194 4.53 0.33 1.54
N ALA A 195 5.43 1.28 1.81
CA ALA A 195 5.88 1.51 3.17
C ALA A 195 6.03 2.98 3.58
N PHE A 196 5.79 3.26 4.86
CA PHE A 196 5.96 4.59 5.46
C PHE A 196 5.12 5.71 4.82
N ASN A 197 4.08 5.37 4.07
CA ASN A 197 3.23 6.35 3.41
C ASN A 197 2.15 6.87 4.37
N HIS A 198 1.69 8.10 4.13
CA HIS A 198 0.45 8.62 4.69
C HIS A 198 -0.63 8.58 3.62
N VAL A 199 -1.55 7.62 3.72
CA VAL A 199 -2.66 7.43 2.78
C VAL A 199 -3.93 7.94 3.45
N HIS A 200 -4.63 8.90 2.85
CA HIS A 200 -5.81 9.45 3.51
C HIS A 200 -6.89 10.03 2.61
N ASP A 201 -8.13 10.04 3.11
CA ASP A 201 -9.30 10.57 2.40
C ASP A 201 -9.50 9.88 1.05
N ILE A 202 -9.55 8.54 1.10
CA ILE A 202 -9.72 7.68 -0.07
C ILE A 202 -11.18 7.23 -0.15
N PRO A 203 -11.87 7.44 -1.29
CA PRO A 203 -13.29 7.16 -1.43
C PRO A 203 -13.63 5.67 -1.56
N SER A 204 -12.62 4.80 -1.70
CA SER A 204 -12.76 3.35 -1.72
C SER A 204 -11.73 2.66 -0.80
N ILE A 205 -10.89 1.78 -1.34
CA ILE A 205 -9.87 1.03 -0.61
C ILE A 205 -8.56 1.83 -0.55
N GLY A 206 -7.97 1.91 0.64
CA GLY A 206 -6.71 2.65 0.83
C GLY A 206 -5.53 2.01 0.10
N LEU A 207 -5.17 0.79 0.50
CA LEU A 207 -4.04 0.01 -0.01
C LEU A 207 -4.50 -1.39 -0.37
N TYR A 208 -4.22 -1.81 -1.61
CA TYR A 208 -4.91 -2.94 -2.19
C TYR A 208 -4.01 -3.75 -3.12
N ALA A 209 -3.96 -5.07 -2.93
CA ALA A 209 -3.26 -5.97 -3.84
C ALA A 209 -4.11 -7.20 -4.14
N LYS A 210 -4.24 -7.56 -5.41
CA LYS A 210 -5.08 -8.65 -5.92
C LYS A 210 -4.54 -9.24 -7.23
N GLY A 211 -5.29 -10.13 -7.86
CA GLY A 211 -5.04 -10.61 -9.21
C GLY A 211 -3.73 -11.37 -9.40
N ASN A 212 -3.50 -12.37 -8.55
CA ASN A 212 -2.23 -13.11 -8.43
C ASN A 212 -1.04 -12.24 -7.97
N SER A 213 -1.27 -11.18 -7.19
CA SER A 213 -0.16 -10.41 -6.58
C SER A 213 0.65 -11.28 -5.63
N ARG A 214 1.97 -11.09 -5.58
CA ARG A 214 2.87 -11.95 -4.80
C ARG A 214 3.86 -11.16 -3.97
N ASN A 215 4.19 -11.71 -2.80
CA ASN A 215 5.21 -11.16 -1.89
C ASN A 215 5.03 -9.65 -1.64
N THR A 216 3.79 -9.17 -1.67
CA THR A 216 3.46 -7.76 -1.49
C THR A 216 3.48 -7.44 -0.02
N VAL A 217 4.21 -6.38 0.36
CA VAL A 217 4.34 -5.95 1.74
C VAL A 217 3.78 -4.54 1.92
N PHE A 218 2.73 -4.44 2.74
CA PHE A 218 2.20 -3.18 3.27
C PHE A 218 2.74 -2.98 4.69
N GLU A 219 3.69 -2.06 4.88
CA GLU A 219 4.29 -1.86 6.21
C GLU A 219 4.52 -0.41 6.66
N PHE A 220 4.38 -0.15 7.96
CA PHE A 220 4.64 1.18 8.55
C PHE A 220 3.84 2.33 7.92
N ASN A 221 2.73 2.05 7.23
CA ASN A 221 1.88 3.09 6.66
C ASN A 221 0.94 3.65 7.72
N ARG A 222 0.57 4.92 7.55
CA ARG A 222 -0.55 5.55 8.24
C ARG A 222 -1.70 5.69 7.25
N VAL A 223 -2.78 4.93 7.46
CA VAL A 223 -3.95 4.92 6.57
C VAL A 223 -5.17 5.47 7.30
N GLU A 224 -5.78 6.52 6.78
CA GLU A 224 -6.87 7.22 7.47
C GLU A 224 -8.04 7.56 6.57
N ARG A 225 -9.26 7.59 7.13
CA ARG A 225 -10.44 8.14 6.43
C ARG A 225 -10.65 7.49 5.07
N THR A 226 -10.61 6.16 5.06
CA THR A 226 -10.97 5.36 3.88
C THR A 226 -12.43 4.96 3.99
N TRP A 227 -13.20 5.13 2.92
CA TRP A 227 -14.62 4.80 2.94
C TRP A 227 -14.88 3.28 2.97
N SER A 228 -14.08 2.50 2.24
CA SER A 228 -14.17 1.03 2.20
C SER A 228 -13.09 0.40 3.11
N ASN A 229 -12.44 -0.68 2.66
CA ASN A 229 -11.37 -1.33 3.42
C ASN A 229 -10.11 -0.45 3.44
N ALA A 230 -9.33 -0.45 4.52
CA ALA A 230 -8.11 0.35 4.56
C ALA A 230 -6.92 -0.36 3.89
N ILE A 231 -6.62 -1.59 4.31
CA ILE A 231 -5.55 -2.40 3.72
C ILE A 231 -6.10 -3.80 3.45
N MET A 232 -5.97 -4.28 2.21
CA MET A 232 -6.56 -5.53 1.79
C MET A 232 -5.64 -6.36 0.87
N LEU A 233 -5.53 -7.65 1.19
CA LEU A 233 -4.90 -8.68 0.35
C LEU A 233 -5.98 -9.57 -0.30
N GLY A 234 -6.10 -9.46 -1.62
CA GLY A 234 -7.07 -10.11 -2.47
C GLY A 234 -8.45 -9.45 -2.41
N GLN A 235 -9.39 -9.92 -3.24
CA GLN A 235 -10.84 -9.67 -3.29
C GLN A 235 -11.24 -10.13 -4.67
N GLU A 236 -11.51 -9.25 -5.63
CA GLU A 236 -12.10 -9.59 -6.91
C GLU A 236 -11.25 -9.06 -8.07
N THR A 237 -10.84 -9.98 -8.95
CA THR A 237 -10.38 -9.67 -10.29
C THR A 237 -11.06 -10.58 -11.29
N ASP A 238 -11.07 -10.16 -12.55
CA ASP A 238 -11.51 -11.02 -13.65
C ASP A 238 -10.69 -12.32 -13.69
N ASP A 239 -11.34 -13.46 -13.95
CA ASP A 239 -10.74 -14.80 -13.90
C ASP A 239 -9.47 -14.93 -14.75
N ASP A 240 -9.40 -14.20 -15.86
CA ASP A 240 -8.29 -14.16 -16.81
C ASP A 240 -7.03 -13.50 -16.25
N ARG A 241 -7.17 -12.71 -15.17
CA ARG A 241 -6.05 -12.12 -14.43
C ARG A 241 -5.40 -13.11 -13.47
N LEU A 242 -6.07 -14.22 -13.14
CA LEU A 242 -5.52 -15.31 -12.32
C LEU A 242 -4.70 -16.29 -13.19
N VAL A 243 -3.63 -15.78 -13.79
CA VAL A 243 -2.84 -16.49 -14.82
C VAL A 243 -2.07 -17.71 -14.29
N ASP A 244 -1.80 -17.80 -12.99
CA ASP A 244 -0.99 -18.86 -12.40
C ASP A 244 -1.35 -19.22 -10.97
N GLY A 245 -2.60 -19.68 -10.83
CA GLY A 245 -3.16 -20.31 -9.65
C GLY A 245 -4.37 -19.55 -9.14
N PRO A 246 -5.18 -20.14 -8.25
CA PRO A 246 -6.53 -19.66 -7.99
C PRO A 246 -6.60 -18.51 -6.97
N TYR A 247 -5.50 -18.17 -6.31
CA TYR A 247 -5.52 -17.17 -5.23
C TYR A 247 -5.27 -15.76 -5.76
N GLU A 248 -6.03 -14.80 -5.24
CA GLU A 248 -5.85 -13.39 -5.54
C GLU A 248 -4.50 -12.86 -5.07
N THR A 249 -3.99 -13.39 -3.96
CA THR A 249 -2.64 -13.07 -3.49
C THR A 249 -1.89 -14.28 -2.92
N TYR A 250 -0.57 -14.23 -3.00
CA TYR A 250 0.35 -15.21 -2.42
C TYR A 250 1.37 -14.52 -1.53
N ASP A 251 1.60 -15.05 -0.34
CA ASP A 251 2.69 -14.63 0.55
C ASP A 251 2.66 -13.12 0.89
N GLY A 252 1.47 -12.52 0.86
CA GLY A 252 1.26 -11.11 1.18
C GLY A 252 1.38 -10.84 2.68
N VAL A 253 1.93 -9.67 3.02
CA VAL A 253 2.14 -9.25 4.41
C VAL A 253 1.54 -7.87 4.65
N ILE A 254 0.71 -7.75 5.69
CA ILE A 254 0.25 -6.47 6.23
C ILE A 254 0.80 -6.34 7.66
N ARG A 255 1.76 -5.44 7.88
CA ARG A 255 2.37 -5.30 9.22
C ARG A 255 2.70 -3.89 9.64
N ASP A 256 2.69 -3.63 10.94
CA ASP A 256 3.21 -2.38 11.50
C ASP A 256 2.49 -1.12 11.00
N ASN A 257 1.27 -1.25 10.46
CA ASN A 257 0.49 -0.13 9.97
C ASN A 257 -0.39 0.46 11.09
N VAL A 258 -0.56 1.78 11.03
CA VAL A 258 -1.52 2.52 11.85
C VAL A 258 -2.70 2.89 10.97
N VAL A 259 -3.89 2.46 11.35
CA VAL A 259 -5.12 2.63 10.57
C VAL A 259 -6.20 3.30 11.41
N SER A 260 -6.85 4.34 10.89
CA SER A 260 -7.94 4.98 11.62
C SER A 260 -9.09 5.51 10.77
N GLU A 261 -10.29 5.56 11.36
CA GLU A 261 -11.49 6.16 10.77
C GLU A 261 -11.88 5.49 9.44
N VAL A 262 -12.11 4.18 9.50
CA VAL A 262 -12.35 3.35 8.32
C VAL A 262 -13.81 2.94 8.25
N GLY A 263 -14.44 3.14 7.10
CA GLY A 263 -15.82 2.76 6.89
C GLY A 263 -16.02 1.24 6.97
N TRP A 264 -15.19 0.43 6.31
CA TRP A 264 -15.29 -1.03 6.34
C TRP A 264 -14.17 -1.64 7.22
N ALA A 265 -13.50 -2.71 6.77
CA ALA A 265 -12.45 -3.35 7.56
C ALA A 265 -11.14 -2.54 7.53
N CYS A 266 -10.48 -2.43 8.68
CA CYS A 266 -9.12 -1.88 8.72
C CYS A 266 -8.10 -2.82 8.09
N LEU A 267 -8.31 -4.13 8.23
CA LEU A 267 -7.46 -5.19 7.71
C LEU A 267 -8.36 -6.23 7.05
N ALA A 268 -8.09 -6.57 5.81
CA ALA A 268 -8.89 -7.55 5.10
C ALA A 268 -8.01 -8.53 4.32
N THR A 269 -8.51 -9.75 4.19
CA THR A 269 -7.99 -10.70 3.22
C THR A 269 -9.12 -11.47 2.57
N SER A 270 -8.98 -11.69 1.27
CA SER A 270 -9.90 -12.49 0.48
C SER A 270 -9.11 -13.41 -0.43
N SER A 271 -9.53 -14.67 -0.55
CA SER A 271 -9.00 -15.60 -1.56
C SER A 271 -7.46 -15.66 -1.61
N SER A 272 -6.80 -15.63 -0.45
CA SER A 272 -5.35 -15.48 -0.35
C SER A 272 -4.66 -16.75 0.16
N LEU A 273 -3.45 -17.02 -0.33
CA LEU A 273 -2.58 -18.10 0.15
C LEU A 273 -1.43 -17.54 0.98
N ARG A 274 -1.26 -18.04 2.21
CA ARG A 274 -0.15 -17.67 3.11
C ARG A 274 -0.10 -16.20 3.50
N ALA A 275 -1.26 -15.53 3.57
CA ALA A 275 -1.34 -14.14 4.01
C ALA A 275 -0.97 -14.01 5.50
N ARG A 276 -0.15 -13.01 5.83
CA ARG A 276 0.30 -12.70 7.20
C ARG A 276 -0.09 -11.26 7.57
N ILE A 277 -1.00 -11.11 8.52
CA ILE A 277 -1.51 -9.82 8.98
C ILE A 277 -1.16 -9.67 10.46
N HIS A 278 -0.18 -8.84 10.79
CA HIS A 278 0.29 -8.76 12.17
C HIS A 278 0.86 -7.44 12.62
N HIS A 279 0.81 -7.17 13.93
CA HIS A 279 1.39 -5.95 14.50
C HIS A 279 0.79 -4.69 13.88
N ASN A 280 -0.50 -4.65 13.56
CA ASN A 280 -1.17 -3.44 13.08
C ASN A 280 -2.02 -2.83 14.21
N THR A 281 -2.12 -1.50 14.24
CA THR A 281 -3.03 -0.78 15.13
C THR A 281 -4.20 -0.22 14.32
N CYS A 282 -5.42 -0.58 14.72
CA CYS A 282 -6.66 -0.05 14.15
C CYS A 282 -7.42 0.79 15.19
N TRP A 283 -7.89 1.96 14.80
CA TRP A 283 -8.71 2.84 15.63
C TRP A 283 -9.95 3.34 14.90
N ASN A 284 -11.13 3.16 15.51
CA ASN A 284 -12.39 3.65 14.96
C ASN A 284 -12.71 3.04 13.58
N THR A 285 -12.75 1.72 13.50
CA THR A 285 -12.87 0.94 12.25
C THR A 285 -14.09 0.04 12.26
N GLY A 286 -14.51 -0.46 11.08
CA GLY A 286 -15.73 -1.24 10.93
C GLY A 286 -16.97 -0.42 11.25
N LEU A 287 -17.11 0.74 10.60
CA LEU A 287 -18.17 1.72 10.93
C LEU A 287 -19.46 1.52 10.12
N LEU A 288 -19.37 0.92 8.94
CA LEU A 288 -20.46 0.79 7.96
C LEU A 288 -20.82 -0.67 7.68
N THR A 289 -19.83 -1.55 7.44
CA THR A 289 -20.05 -2.98 7.13
C THR A 289 -18.90 -3.89 7.55
N HIS A 290 -19.12 -5.21 7.42
CA HIS A 290 -18.27 -6.35 7.77
C HIS A 290 -17.88 -6.45 9.25
N GLY A 291 -16.98 -5.58 9.69
CA GLY A 291 -16.28 -5.62 10.97
C GLY A 291 -14.94 -4.88 10.85
N SER A 292 -14.12 -4.88 11.91
CA SER A 292 -12.77 -4.28 11.82
C SER A 292 -11.79 -5.13 11.02
N VAL A 293 -11.99 -6.45 11.00
CA VAL A 293 -11.22 -7.42 10.23
C VAL A 293 -12.17 -8.26 9.39
N LEU A 294 -11.83 -8.45 8.12
CA LEU A 294 -12.59 -9.28 7.18
C LEU A 294 -11.72 -10.44 6.66
N VAL A 295 -12.28 -11.64 6.69
CA VAL A 295 -11.77 -12.81 5.95
C VAL A 295 -12.88 -13.30 5.03
N SER A 296 -12.60 -13.37 3.73
CA SER A 296 -13.60 -13.69 2.70
C SER A 296 -13.03 -14.49 1.52
N ASN A 297 -13.88 -14.78 0.54
CA ASN A 297 -13.56 -15.44 -0.72
C ASN A 297 -14.19 -14.71 -1.92
N GLU A 298 -14.15 -13.37 -1.89
CA GLU A 298 -14.77 -12.47 -2.85
C GLU A 298 -14.16 -12.51 -4.28
N SER A 299 -13.22 -13.42 -4.55
CA SER A 299 -12.73 -13.65 -5.91
C SER A 299 -13.86 -14.10 -6.82
N GLU A 300 -13.78 -13.76 -8.12
CA GLU A 300 -14.78 -14.16 -9.12
C GLU A 300 -14.94 -15.69 -9.16
N ILE A 301 -13.86 -16.44 -8.94
CA ILE A 301 -13.88 -17.91 -8.88
C ILE A 301 -14.19 -18.47 -7.47
N HIS A 302 -14.53 -17.60 -6.52
CA HIS A 302 -14.90 -17.93 -5.13
C HIS A 302 -13.88 -18.79 -4.37
N GLN A 303 -12.58 -18.66 -4.70
CA GLN A 303 -11.50 -19.40 -4.06
C GLN A 303 -11.40 -19.02 -2.56
N GLY A 304 -11.58 -19.98 -1.66
CA GLY A 304 -11.33 -19.78 -0.24
C GLY A 304 -9.84 -19.53 0.06
N GLY A 305 -9.55 -18.77 1.11
CA GLY A 305 -8.17 -18.59 1.58
C GLY A 305 -7.56 -19.87 2.17
N THR A 306 -6.24 -19.94 2.21
CA THR A 306 -5.49 -21.06 2.81
C THR A 306 -4.27 -20.54 3.55
N ASP A 307 -3.99 -21.08 4.74
CA ASP A 307 -2.85 -20.69 5.59
C ASP A 307 -2.81 -19.17 5.85
N VAL A 308 -3.92 -18.62 6.31
CA VAL A 308 -4.03 -17.19 6.66
C VAL A 308 -3.73 -17.03 8.16
N ALA A 309 -2.87 -16.07 8.51
CA ALA A 309 -2.58 -15.75 9.91
C ALA A 309 -2.84 -14.28 10.23
N ILE A 310 -3.65 -14.02 11.26
CA ILE A 310 -4.01 -12.69 11.76
C ILE A 310 -3.64 -12.62 13.24
N THR A 311 -2.48 -12.05 13.55
CA THR A 311 -1.88 -12.17 14.89
C THR A 311 -1.32 -10.87 15.41
N ASN A 312 -1.27 -10.69 16.74
CA ASN A 312 -0.58 -9.56 17.34
C ASN A 312 -1.09 -8.17 16.88
N ASN A 313 -2.36 -8.06 16.46
CA ASN A 313 -2.96 -6.78 16.09
C ASN A 313 -3.67 -6.14 17.27
N LEU A 314 -3.66 -4.80 17.33
CA LEU A 314 -4.39 -4.00 18.29
C LEU A 314 -5.60 -3.36 17.60
N ILE A 315 -6.80 -3.84 17.87
CA ILE A 315 -8.01 -3.49 17.14
C ILE A 315 -9.00 -2.76 18.05
N VAL A 316 -9.19 -1.48 17.79
CA VAL A 316 -10.21 -0.66 18.45
C VAL A 316 -11.35 -0.34 17.49
N GLY A 317 -12.36 -1.20 17.49
CA GLY A 317 -13.53 -1.10 16.62
C GLY A 317 -14.69 -0.28 17.21
N GLY A 318 -15.73 -0.09 16.40
CA GLY A 318 -17.06 0.30 16.88
C GLY A 318 -17.72 -0.82 17.72
N SER A 319 -18.90 -0.54 18.28
CA SER A 319 -19.65 -1.51 19.11
C SER A 319 -20.80 -2.22 18.39
N LYS A 320 -21.11 -1.83 17.15
CA LYS A 320 -22.27 -2.37 16.39
C LYS A 320 -21.91 -3.55 15.49
N LEU A 321 -20.69 -3.57 14.99
CA LEU A 321 -20.17 -4.57 14.07
C LEU A 321 -19.09 -5.40 14.78
N PRO A 322 -18.88 -6.66 14.36
CA PRO A 322 -17.88 -7.51 15.00
C PRO A 322 -16.46 -6.99 14.77
N PHE A 323 -15.53 -7.34 15.66
CA PHE A 323 -14.11 -7.12 15.41
C PHE A 323 -13.63 -7.96 14.24
N ILE A 324 -14.00 -9.24 14.20
CA ILE A 324 -13.70 -10.16 13.11
C ILE A 324 -15.00 -10.65 12.49
N ARG A 325 -15.08 -10.52 11.17
CA ARG A 325 -16.07 -11.20 10.35
C ARG A 325 -15.37 -12.17 9.40
N ILE A 326 -15.80 -13.42 9.43
CA ILE A 326 -15.43 -14.44 8.46
C ILE A 326 -16.70 -14.83 7.69
N THR A 327 -16.71 -14.61 6.38
CA THR A 327 -17.86 -14.94 5.53
C THR A 327 -17.93 -16.45 5.25
N SER A 328 -19.02 -16.89 4.64
CA SER A 328 -19.19 -18.27 4.19
C SER A 328 -18.09 -18.65 3.21
N ASP A 329 -17.56 -19.88 3.31
CA ASP A 329 -16.54 -20.45 2.43
C ASP A 329 -15.24 -19.63 2.33
N ALA A 330 -15.01 -18.71 3.28
CA ALA A 330 -13.86 -17.81 3.28
C ALA A 330 -12.51 -18.54 3.36
N MET A 331 -12.49 -19.79 3.81
CA MET A 331 -11.31 -20.63 3.90
C MET A 331 -11.52 -21.97 3.20
N SER A 332 -10.59 -22.39 2.34
CA SER A 332 -10.60 -23.74 1.75
C SER A 332 -10.31 -24.84 2.78
N ASP A 333 -9.50 -24.52 3.79
CA ASP A 333 -9.33 -25.36 4.97
C ASP A 333 -9.28 -24.50 6.23
N ALA A 334 -10.40 -24.48 6.95
CA ALA A 334 -10.54 -23.75 8.21
C ALA A 334 -9.48 -24.10 9.27
N ARG A 335 -8.83 -25.27 9.20
CA ARG A 335 -7.76 -25.68 10.14
C ARG A 335 -6.46 -24.91 9.93
N THR A 336 -6.30 -24.31 8.76
CA THR A 336 -5.10 -23.52 8.40
C THR A 336 -5.23 -22.05 8.79
N LEU A 337 -6.43 -21.61 9.20
CA LEU A 337 -6.65 -20.26 9.69
C LEU A 337 -6.08 -20.12 11.10
N VAL A 338 -5.22 -19.12 11.29
CA VAL A 338 -4.70 -18.74 12.60
C VAL A 338 -5.16 -17.32 12.91
N ILE A 339 -5.92 -17.17 13.98
CA ILE A 339 -6.24 -15.86 14.56
C ILE A 339 -5.91 -15.98 16.04
N ASP A 340 -4.92 -15.22 16.53
CA ASP A 340 -4.51 -15.31 17.93
C ASP A 340 -3.68 -14.10 18.39
N ARG A 341 -3.59 -13.92 19.71
CA ARG A 341 -2.75 -12.88 20.35
C ARG A 341 -3.09 -11.46 19.90
N ASN A 342 -4.33 -11.23 19.49
CA ASN A 342 -4.83 -9.90 19.19
C ASN A 342 -5.38 -9.26 20.46
N VAL A 343 -5.28 -7.94 20.54
CA VAL A 343 -5.92 -7.15 21.61
C VAL A 343 -7.06 -6.40 20.97
N TYR A 344 -8.25 -6.56 21.53
CA TYR A 344 -9.47 -5.91 21.05
C TYR A 344 -10.01 -4.95 22.08
N ALA A 345 -10.62 -3.86 21.64
CA ALA A 345 -11.42 -2.98 22.47
C ALA A 345 -12.51 -2.31 21.62
N THR A 346 -13.62 -1.92 22.24
CA THR A 346 -14.55 -1.00 21.58
C THR A 346 -14.29 0.40 22.09
N ARG A 347 -14.52 1.43 21.26
CA ARG A 347 -14.40 2.83 21.70
C ARG A 347 -15.31 3.20 22.87
N SER A 348 -16.45 2.54 22.99
CA SER A 348 -17.45 2.80 24.03
C SER A 348 -17.27 1.96 25.30
N GLY A 349 -16.35 0.99 25.31
CA GLY A 349 -16.24 -0.01 26.38
C GLY A 349 -17.34 -1.08 26.34
N ALA A 350 -18.20 -1.08 25.32
CA ALA A 350 -19.16 -2.15 25.09
C ALA A 350 -18.45 -3.50 24.82
N PRO A 351 -19.12 -4.64 25.09
CA PRO A 351 -18.59 -5.94 24.75
C PRO A 351 -18.25 -6.07 23.27
N GLY A 352 -17.10 -6.66 22.98
CA GLY A 352 -16.69 -7.01 21.62
C GLY A 352 -17.53 -8.14 21.03
N LEU A 353 -17.68 -8.14 19.70
CA LEU A 353 -18.43 -9.13 18.96
C LEU A 353 -17.56 -9.82 17.91
N PHE A 354 -17.85 -11.08 17.61
CA PHE A 354 -17.17 -11.90 16.61
C PHE A 354 -18.19 -12.70 15.79
N SER A 355 -17.91 -12.90 14.50
CA SER A 355 -18.79 -13.63 13.58
C SER A 355 -18.00 -14.54 12.64
N TRP A 356 -18.50 -15.77 12.45
CA TRP A 356 -18.09 -16.70 11.40
C TRP A 356 -19.29 -17.51 10.94
N GLU A 357 -19.66 -17.32 9.67
CA GLU A 357 -20.84 -17.91 9.05
C GLU A 357 -20.80 -19.45 9.05
N ASP A 358 -19.70 -20.08 8.62
CA ASP A 358 -19.58 -21.55 8.56
C ASP A 358 -19.66 -22.24 9.94
N LYS A 359 -19.28 -21.52 11.00
CA LYS A 359 -19.38 -21.99 12.38
C LYS A 359 -20.72 -21.66 13.03
N ARG A 360 -21.62 -21.00 12.31
CA ARG A 360 -22.92 -20.52 12.80
C ARG A 360 -22.78 -19.66 14.06
N VAL A 361 -21.71 -18.86 14.08
CA VAL A 361 -21.41 -17.92 15.13
C VAL A 361 -21.69 -16.53 14.59
N GLU A 362 -22.69 -15.85 15.14
CA GLU A 362 -23.04 -14.50 14.72
C GLU A 362 -23.10 -13.57 15.93
N LYS A 363 -22.25 -12.54 15.92
CA LYS A 363 -22.18 -11.49 16.94
C LYS A 363 -22.15 -12.03 18.37
N VAL A 364 -21.15 -12.85 18.66
CA VAL A 364 -20.95 -13.42 20.00
C VAL A 364 -19.74 -12.81 20.70
N GLY A 365 -19.68 -12.92 22.02
CA GLY A 365 -18.48 -12.55 22.80
C GLY A 365 -17.33 -13.55 22.64
N LEU A 366 -16.14 -13.16 23.11
CA LEU A 366 -14.88 -13.89 22.91
C LEU A 366 -14.90 -15.34 23.43
N GLU A 367 -15.56 -15.63 24.55
CA GLU A 367 -15.63 -16.99 25.10
C GLU A 367 -16.37 -17.94 24.16
N ARG A 368 -17.59 -17.57 23.74
CA ARG A 368 -18.37 -18.38 22.77
C ARG A 368 -17.67 -18.49 21.42
N TRP A 369 -16.96 -17.44 20.99
CA TRP A 369 -16.12 -17.49 19.81
C TRP A 369 -15.03 -18.56 19.92
N ARG A 370 -14.29 -18.59 21.04
CA ARG A 370 -13.24 -19.59 21.31
C ARG A 370 -13.80 -21.00 21.34
N ASP A 371 -14.91 -21.21 22.04
CA ASP A 371 -15.52 -22.53 22.16
C ASP A 371 -15.94 -23.10 20.81
N ALA A 372 -16.48 -22.25 19.93
CA ALA A 372 -16.98 -22.67 18.63
C ALA A 372 -15.89 -22.82 17.56
N THR A 373 -14.80 -22.04 17.64
CA THR A 373 -13.80 -21.92 16.57
C THR A 373 -12.44 -22.51 16.94
N GLY A 374 -12.10 -22.54 18.23
CA GLY A 374 -10.76 -22.85 18.72
C GLY A 374 -9.71 -21.75 18.48
N LEU A 375 -10.11 -20.61 17.91
CA LEU A 375 -9.26 -19.45 17.61
C LEU A 375 -9.18 -18.48 18.79
N ASP A 376 -8.28 -17.50 18.70
CA ASP A 376 -8.08 -16.40 19.66
C ASP A 376 -7.81 -16.87 21.09
N ARG A 377 -7.12 -18.01 21.27
CA ARG A 377 -6.86 -18.63 22.58
C ARG A 377 -6.15 -17.69 23.56
N HIS A 378 -5.29 -16.82 23.05
CA HIS A 378 -4.48 -15.87 23.84
C HIS A 378 -4.87 -14.41 23.62
N SER A 379 -5.86 -14.14 22.77
CA SER A 379 -6.34 -12.79 22.55
C SER A 379 -7.08 -12.24 23.77
N VAL A 380 -7.24 -10.92 23.86
CA VAL A 380 -7.96 -10.29 24.98
C VAL A 380 -8.90 -9.22 24.46
N VAL A 381 -10.06 -9.07 25.11
CA VAL A 381 -10.96 -7.92 24.92
C VAL A 381 -10.85 -7.04 26.16
N LEU A 382 -10.39 -5.81 25.98
CA LEU A 382 -10.26 -4.84 27.05
C LEU A 382 -11.62 -4.17 27.35
N PRO A 383 -11.89 -3.83 28.62
CA PRO A 383 -13.11 -3.13 29.00
C PRO A 383 -13.07 -1.63 28.66
N SER A 384 -11.89 -1.08 28.37
CA SER A 384 -11.67 0.34 28.07
C SER A 384 -10.45 0.53 27.16
N VAL A 385 -10.44 1.64 26.44
CA VAL A 385 -9.30 2.12 25.62
C VAL A 385 -8.39 3.06 26.40
N GLU A 386 -8.73 3.38 27.66
CA GLU A 386 -7.98 4.31 28.49
C GLU A 386 -6.53 3.83 28.70
N GLY A 387 -5.58 4.73 28.44
CA GLY A 387 -4.15 4.44 28.59
C GLY A 387 -3.56 3.47 27.58
N LEU A 388 -4.32 3.08 26.54
CA LEU A 388 -3.86 2.13 25.53
C LEU A 388 -2.79 2.71 24.61
N PHE A 389 -2.92 4.00 24.26
CA PHE A 389 -2.02 4.71 23.36
C PHE A 389 -1.22 5.80 24.08
N VAL A 390 -0.05 6.13 23.53
CA VAL A 390 0.72 7.32 23.93
C VAL A 390 -0.11 8.58 23.71
N ASP A 391 -0.73 8.67 22.52
CA ASP A 391 -1.61 9.74 22.10
C ASP A 391 -2.53 9.25 20.97
N MET A 392 -3.58 10.00 20.69
CA MET A 392 -4.60 9.64 19.70
C MET A 392 -4.21 9.96 18.25
N GLN A 393 -3.10 10.65 18.02
CA GLN A 393 -2.63 11.03 16.69
C GLN A 393 -1.67 9.97 16.12
N SER A 394 -0.72 9.52 16.94
CA SER A 394 0.27 8.50 16.59
C SER A 394 -0.32 7.09 16.68
N LEU A 395 -1.28 6.89 17.59
CA LEU A 395 -1.86 5.59 17.92
C LEU A 395 -0.79 4.53 18.26
N GLN A 396 0.37 4.99 18.75
CA GLN A 396 1.42 4.10 19.20
C GLN A 396 1.05 3.47 20.54
N PRO A 397 1.18 2.14 20.71
CA PRO A 397 0.85 1.50 21.97
C PRO A 397 1.72 2.02 23.13
N LYS A 398 1.08 2.40 24.24
CA LYS A 398 1.78 2.95 25.41
C LYS A 398 2.68 1.92 26.07
N ALA A 399 3.96 2.27 26.27
CA ALA A 399 4.94 1.42 26.96
C ALA A 399 4.45 0.98 28.35
N GLY A 400 4.64 -0.31 28.67
CA GLY A 400 4.18 -0.92 29.92
C GLY A 400 2.67 -1.23 29.96
N GLY A 401 1.92 -0.91 28.92
CA GLY A 401 0.52 -1.33 28.76
C GLY A 401 0.37 -2.78 28.28
N VAL A 402 -0.87 -3.22 28.06
CA VAL A 402 -1.19 -4.60 27.63
C VAL A 402 -0.51 -5.00 26.31
N ALA A 403 -0.28 -4.04 25.41
CA ALA A 403 0.44 -4.26 24.16
C ALA A 403 1.93 -4.63 24.35
N TRP A 404 2.45 -4.47 25.57
CA TRP A 404 3.83 -4.78 25.97
C TRP A 404 3.90 -5.97 26.94
N ASP A 405 2.77 -6.65 27.22
CA ASP A 405 2.75 -7.81 28.11
C ASP A 405 3.49 -8.99 27.47
N ALA A 406 4.64 -9.37 28.04
CA ALA A 406 5.50 -10.45 27.58
C ALA A 406 4.86 -11.87 27.66
N LYS A 407 3.67 -11.99 28.25
CA LYS A 407 2.85 -13.22 28.16
C LYS A 407 2.27 -13.42 26.75
N LEU A 408 2.22 -12.35 25.97
CA LEU A 408 2.10 -12.38 24.52
C LEU A 408 3.56 -12.51 24.01
N ILE A 409 3.86 -13.50 23.17
CA ILE A 409 5.26 -13.88 22.86
C ILE A 409 6.04 -12.68 22.28
N ALA A 410 7.18 -12.35 22.89
CA ALA A 410 8.10 -11.35 22.37
C ALA A 410 8.91 -11.92 21.17
N GLU A 411 8.92 -11.20 20.05
CA GLU A 411 9.94 -11.41 19.02
C GLU A 411 11.34 -11.03 19.58
N PRO A 412 12.43 -11.65 19.09
CA PRO A 412 13.78 -11.29 19.52
C PRO A 412 14.04 -9.79 19.33
N ALA A 413 14.72 -9.16 20.28
CA ALA A 413 15.15 -7.78 20.13
C ALA A 413 16.07 -7.64 18.90
N VAL A 414 15.73 -6.71 18.01
CA VAL A 414 16.56 -6.38 16.85
C VAL A 414 17.59 -5.32 17.28
N ALA A 415 18.88 -5.63 17.14
CA ALA A 415 19.94 -4.70 17.53
C ALA A 415 19.82 -3.38 16.74
N GLY A 416 19.89 -2.24 17.45
CA GLY A 416 19.71 -0.92 16.87
C GLY A 416 18.26 -0.44 16.76
N CYS A 417 17.29 -1.25 17.18
CA CYS A 417 15.88 -0.89 17.19
C CYS A 417 15.38 -0.51 18.58
N PRO A 418 14.43 0.44 18.70
CA PRO A 418 13.77 0.70 19.98
C PRO A 418 13.05 -0.56 20.47
N PRO A 419 12.79 -0.69 21.79
CA PRO A 419 11.88 -1.70 22.30
C PRO A 419 10.57 -1.68 21.50
N ARG A 420 10.04 -2.85 21.19
CA ARG A 420 8.85 -2.98 20.35
C ARG A 420 7.68 -3.52 21.16
N ALA A 421 6.50 -2.96 20.90
CA ALA A 421 5.26 -3.56 21.37
C ALA A 421 5.14 -4.98 20.79
N VAL A 422 4.60 -5.88 21.59
CA VAL A 422 4.29 -7.25 21.18
C VAL A 422 3.00 -7.27 20.37
N VAL A 423 2.10 -6.31 20.60
CA VAL A 423 0.83 -6.18 19.88
C VAL A 423 0.64 -4.76 19.39
N GLY A 424 0.07 -4.61 18.19
CA GLY A 424 -0.14 -3.32 17.55
C GLY A 424 1.07 -2.84 16.76
N ALA A 425 0.89 -1.71 16.08
CA ALA A 425 1.90 -1.06 15.25
C ALA A 425 3.15 -0.78 16.07
N ARG A 426 4.30 -1.28 15.58
CA ARG A 426 5.59 -1.06 16.20
C ARG A 426 6.21 0.22 15.65
N ALA A 427 7.02 0.88 16.46
CA ALA A 427 7.86 1.97 15.97
C ALA A 427 8.85 1.42 14.93
N ALA A 428 8.96 2.12 13.81
CA ALA A 428 9.95 1.82 12.79
C ALA A 428 11.36 1.84 13.38
N CYS A 429 12.17 0.87 13.00
CA CYS A 429 13.58 0.88 13.38
C CYS A 429 14.43 1.68 12.39
N PRO A 430 15.45 2.41 12.87
CA PRO A 430 16.38 3.11 11.99
C PRO A 430 17.01 2.23 10.90
N VAL A 431 17.21 0.93 11.16
CA VAL A 431 17.77 -0.02 10.17
C VAL A 431 16.72 -0.65 9.25
N GLU A 432 15.42 -0.49 9.54
CA GLU A 432 14.29 -0.96 8.70
C GLU A 432 13.78 0.14 7.76
N GLY A 433 14.09 1.40 8.09
CA GLY A 433 14.03 2.48 7.12
C GLY A 433 15.00 2.17 6.00
N VAL A 434 14.48 1.72 4.86
CA VAL A 434 15.28 1.73 3.63
C VAL A 434 15.63 3.18 3.36
N GLY A 435 16.93 3.46 3.27
CA GLY A 435 17.45 4.81 3.39
C GLY A 435 17.02 5.79 2.30
N PRO A 436 17.38 7.07 2.42
CA PRO A 436 17.36 7.85 3.65
C PRO A 436 16.46 9.09 3.49
N ARG A 437 15.88 9.56 4.59
CA ARG A 437 15.88 10.99 4.88
C ARG A 437 17.09 11.22 5.80
N PRO A 438 18.07 12.10 5.54
CA PRO A 438 18.37 12.96 4.40
C PRO A 438 19.26 12.33 3.30
#